data_AF-M4NED6-F1
#
_entry.id   AF-M4NED6-F1
#
_cell.length_a   1.000
_cell.length_b   1.000
_cell.length_c   1.000
_cell.angle_alpha   90.00
_cell.angle_beta   90.00
_cell.angle_gamma   90.00
#
_symmetry.space_group_name_H-M   'P 1'
#
loop_
_entity.id
_entity.type
_entity.pdbx_description
1 polymer ?
#
loop_
_entity_poly.entity_id
_entity_poly.type
_entity_poly.pdbx_seq_one_letter_code
_entity_poly.pdbx_strand_id
1 'polypeptide(L)' 'MGTNSHVPTRHEVATLSATQLLPIVIDWMWESPSELIPDNKQIGELRALLAARPDADEPTLRELITACDDYLKI' A
#
# COMPACT_ATOMS: atom_id res chain seq x y z
N MET A 1 -15.24 16.33 -9.81
CA MET A 1 -15.25 14.92 -10.26
C MET A 1 -14.39 14.16 -9.26
N GLY A 2 -14.96 13.11 -8.67
CA GLY A 2 -14.57 12.58 -7.35
C GLY A 2 -13.14 12.07 -7.28
N THR A 3 -12.43 12.46 -6.24
CA THR A 3 -11.26 11.73 -5.76
C THR A 3 -11.80 10.44 -5.14
N ASN A 4 -11.99 9.43 -5.99
CA ASN A 4 -12.34 8.09 -5.53
C ASN A 4 -11.06 7.49 -4.94
N SER A 5 -10.65 7.97 -3.75
CA SER A 5 -9.48 7.47 -3.02
C SER A 5 -9.68 5.97 -2.86
N HIS A 6 -8.97 5.21 -3.69
CA HIS A 6 -9.19 3.78 -3.82
C HIS A 6 -8.41 3.10 -2.72
N VAL A 7 -9.13 2.63 -1.70
CA VAL A 7 -8.53 1.90 -0.58
C VAL A 7 -8.17 0.49 -1.07
N PRO A 8 -6.87 0.14 -1.19
CA PRO A 8 -6.46 -1.18 -1.63
C PRO A 8 -6.93 -2.24 -0.62
N THR A 9 -7.71 -3.20 -1.08
CA THR A 9 -8.11 -4.33 -0.24
C THR A 9 -6.99 -5.37 -0.16
N ARG A 10 -6.95 -6.15 0.92
CA ARG A 10 -5.97 -7.25 1.08
C ARG A 10 -5.98 -8.24 -0.08
N HIS A 11 -7.15 -8.44 -0.68
CA HIS A 11 -7.31 -9.30 -1.84
C HIS A 11 -6.59 -8.71 -3.05
N GLU A 12 -6.80 -7.41 -3.33
CA GLU A 12 -6.09 -6.70 -4.41
C GLU A 12 -4.59 -6.65 -4.18
N VAL A 13 -4.14 -6.45 -2.93
CA VAL A 13 -2.71 -6.52 -2.56
C VAL A 13 -2.12 -7.89 -2.91
N ALA A 14 -2.88 -8.96 -2.76
CA ALA A 14 -2.44 -10.32 -3.04
C ALA A 14 -2.57 -10.71 -4.52
N THR A 15 -3.49 -10.11 -5.28
CA THR A 15 -3.78 -10.49 -6.68
C THR A 15 -3.24 -9.52 -7.73
N LEU A 16 -3.19 -8.21 -7.45
CA LEU A 16 -2.69 -7.21 -8.39
C LEU A 16 -1.17 -7.23 -8.48
N SER A 17 -0.64 -6.86 -9.64
CA SER A 17 0.81 -6.68 -9.82
C SER A 17 1.32 -5.46 -9.07
N ALA A 18 2.59 -5.52 -8.64
CA ALA A 18 3.27 -4.42 -7.94
C ALA A 18 3.11 -3.05 -8.62
N THR A 19 3.20 -3.01 -9.94
CA THR A 19 3.07 -1.81 -10.77
C THR A 19 1.67 -1.19 -10.75
N GLN A 20 0.63 -1.99 -10.51
CA GLN A 20 -0.75 -1.51 -10.35
C GLN A 20 -1.01 -1.08 -8.91
N LEU A 21 -0.44 -1.82 -7.94
CA LEU A 21 -0.53 -1.51 -6.51
C LEU A 21 0.18 -0.23 -6.12
N LEU A 22 1.33 0.07 -6.74
CA LEU A 22 2.16 1.22 -6.40
C LEU A 22 1.38 2.54 -6.38
N PRO A 23 0.77 2.98 -7.50
CA PRO A 23 0.04 4.24 -7.50
C PRO A 23 -1.17 4.22 -6.56
N ILE A 24 -1.85 3.08 -6.39
CA ILE A 24 -3.01 2.95 -5.50
C ILE A 24 -2.60 3.16 -4.04
N VAL A 25 -1.53 2.49 -3.59
CA VAL A 25 -1.08 2.57 -2.20
C VAL A 25 -0.50 3.95 -1.91
N ILE A 26 0.24 4.54 -2.84
CA ILE A 26 0.79 5.89 -2.68
C ILE A 26 -0.32 6.93 -2.60
N ASP A 27 -1.30 6.86 -3.51
CA ASP A 27 -2.49 7.74 -3.47
C ASP A 27 -3.27 7.52 -2.16
N TRP A 28 -3.41 6.28 -1.71
CA TRP A 28 -4.05 5.97 -0.45
C TRP A 28 -3.29 6.51 0.77
N MET A 29 -1.96 6.45 0.79
CA MET A 29 -1.14 6.89 1.91
C MET A 29 -1.00 8.40 2.01
N TRP A 30 -0.90 9.10 0.88
CA TRP A 30 -0.52 10.52 0.83
C TRP A 30 -1.64 11.44 0.35
N GLU A 31 -2.51 10.97 -0.55
CA GLU A 31 -3.57 11.77 -1.17
C GLU A 31 -4.95 11.50 -0.55
N SER A 32 -5.07 10.53 0.37
CA SER A 32 -6.35 10.23 1.01
C SER A 32 -6.78 11.28 2.03
N PRO A 33 -8.08 11.63 2.08
CA PRO A 33 -8.62 12.52 3.10
C PRO A 33 -8.48 11.89 4.49
N SER A 34 -8.43 12.69 5.55
CA SER A 34 -8.16 12.24 6.94
C SER A 34 -9.07 11.12 7.46
N GLU A 35 -10.26 10.93 6.89
CA GLU A 35 -11.17 9.82 7.22
C GLU A 35 -10.79 8.49 6.56
N LEU A 36 -9.98 8.52 5.50
CA LEU A 36 -9.53 7.37 4.71
C LEU A 36 -8.02 7.13 4.81
N ILE A 37 -7.30 8.00 5.53
CA ILE A 37 -5.87 7.82 5.81
C ILE A 37 -5.68 6.46 6.50
N PRO A 38 -4.76 5.62 6.02
CA PRO A 38 -4.53 4.31 6.60
C PRO A 38 -3.96 4.39 8.02
N ASP A 39 -4.53 3.62 8.94
CA ASP A 39 -3.95 3.43 10.26
C ASP A 39 -2.65 2.62 10.20
N ASN A 40 -1.80 2.78 11.21
CA ASN A 40 -0.56 2.00 11.37
C ASN A 40 -0.81 0.48 11.33
N LYS A 41 -1.98 0.02 11.79
CA LYS A 41 -2.34 -1.41 11.64
C LYS A 41 -2.55 -1.81 10.19
N GLN A 42 -3.24 -0.99 9.40
CA GLN A 42 -3.52 -1.26 8.00
C GLN A 42 -2.24 -1.27 7.16
N ILE A 43 -1.35 -0.30 7.38
CA ILE A 43 -0.02 -0.28 6.74
C ILE A 43 0.84 -1.47 7.17
N GLY A 44 0.80 -1.85 8.45
CA GLY A 44 1.49 -3.04 8.95
C GLY A 44 1.01 -4.34 8.28
N GLU A 45 -0.31 -4.49 8.09
CA GLU A 45 -0.89 -5.63 7.38
C GLU A 45 -0.55 -5.61 5.88
N LEU A 46 -0.60 -4.44 5.24
CA LEU A 46 -0.20 -4.25 3.84
C LEU A 46 1.26 -4.67 3.64
N ARG A 47 2.17 -4.16 4.46
CA ARG A 47 3.60 -4.52 4.45
C ARG A 47 3.79 -6.03 4.62
N ALA A 48 3.09 -6.65 5.56
CA ALA A 48 3.19 -8.09 5.80
C ALA A 48 2.71 -8.91 4.60
N LEU A 49 1.62 -8.49 3.95
CA LEU A 49 1.13 -9.11 2.72
C LEU A 49 2.15 -8.99 1.59
N LEU A 50 2.67 -7.79 1.35
CA LEU A 50 3.68 -7.54 0.33
C LEU A 50 4.95 -8.37 0.56
N ALA A 51 5.42 -8.45 1.81
CA ALA A 51 6.59 -9.25 2.18
C ALA A 51 6.34 -10.76 2.09
N ALA A 52 5.09 -11.22 2.19
CA ALA A 52 4.72 -12.63 2.06
C ALA A 52 4.61 -13.09 0.59
N ARG A 53 4.62 -12.17 -0.38
CA ARG A 53 4.52 -12.53 -1.80
C ARG A 53 5.84 -13.14 -2.31
N PRO A 54 5.79 -14.13 -3.21
CA PRO A 54 6.99 -14.68 -3.83
C PRO A 54 7.73 -13.64 -4.69
N ASP A 55 7.01 -12.65 -5.19
CA ASP A 55 7.51 -11.49 -5.94
C ASP A 55 8.00 -10.34 -5.06
N ALA A 56 8.12 -10.51 -3.73
CA ALA A 56 8.57 -9.46 -2.80
C ALA A 56 9.98 -8.91 -3.10
N ASP A 57 10.80 -9.62 -3.89
CA ASP A 57 12.12 -9.15 -4.32
C ASP A 57 12.05 -8.14 -5.47
N GLU A 58 10.88 -7.99 -6.12
CA GLU A 58 10.67 -7.00 -7.17
C GLU A 58 10.96 -5.58 -6.64
N PRO A 59 11.63 -4.73 -7.43
CA PRO A 59 11.99 -3.39 -7.01
C PRO A 59 10.77 -2.57 -6.59
N THR A 60 9.66 -2.71 -7.33
CA THR A 60 8.41 -2.00 -7.03
C THR A 60 7.77 -2.41 -5.71
N LEU A 61 7.83 -3.70 -5.33
CA LEU A 61 7.34 -4.14 -4.02
C LEU A 61 8.27 -3.71 -2.90
N ARG A 62 9.58 -3.76 -3.13
CA ARG A 62 10.57 -3.28 -2.16
C ARG A 62 10.40 -1.78 -1.89
N GLU A 63 10.10 -0.98 -2.91
CA GLU A 63 9.75 0.43 -2.75
C GLU A 63 8.46 0.61 -1.93
N LEU A 64 7.41 -0.16 -2.21
CA LEU A 64 6.18 -0.13 -1.43
C LEU A 64 6.37 -0.51 0.04
N ILE A 65 7.12 -1.58 0.30
CA ILE A 65 7.46 -2.03 1.66
C ILE A 65 8.24 -0.94 2.40
N THR A 66 9.15 -0.25 1.70
CA THR A 66 9.92 0.87 2.27
C THR A 66 9.02 2.06 2.57
N ALA A 67 8.12 2.43 1.66
CA ALA A 67 7.15 3.50 1.89
C ALA A 67 6.23 3.18 3.08
N CYS A 68 5.78 1.92 3.19
CA CYS A 68 5.01 1.46 4.35
C CYS A 68 5.82 1.57 5.65
N ASP A 69 7.10 1.18 5.65
CA ASP A 69 7.97 1.27 6.82
C ASP A 69 8.24 2.72 7.24
N ASP A 70 8.43 3.63 6.28
CA ASP A 70 8.59 5.07 6.52
C ASP A 70 7.34 5.68 7.16
N TYR A 71 6.16 5.31 6.66
CA TYR A 71 4.89 5.74 7.22
C TYR A 71 4.68 5.26 8.66
N LEU A 72 5.08 4.02 8.97
CA LEU A 72 4.99 3.44 10.31
C LEU A 72 5.99 4.02 11.32
N LYS A 73 7.03 4.72 10.84
CA LYS A 73 8.05 5.34 11.69
C LYS A 73 7.64 6.70 12.27
N ILE A 74 6.43 7.18 11.96
CA ILE A 74 5.85 8.42 12.51
C ILE A 74 5.25 8.20 13.90
#